data_AF-A0A8J2R488-F1
#
_entry.id   AF-A0A8J2R488-F1
#
_cell.length_a   1.000
_cell.length_b   1.000
_cell.length_c   1.000
_cell.angle_alpha   90.00
_cell.angle_beta   90.00
_cell.angle_gamma   90.00
#
_symmetry.space_group_name_H-M   'P 1'
#
loop_
_entity.id
_entity.type
_entity.pdbx_description
1 polymer ?
#
loop_
_entity_poly.entity_id
_entity_poly.type
_entity_poly.pdbx_seq_one_letter_code
_entity_poly.pdbx_strand_id
1 'polypeptide(L)'
;MKVSNLRLMQIAGWGGVIVASTGFFLQNRLIENIRNTEHYKDALKTLRLNVGAVHYLGEPIKDKRIKLTDSENNNADETSARFCVPVTGPKDKEK
;
A
#
# COMPACT_ATOMS: atom_id res chain seq x y z
N MET A 1 5.50 -45.15 8.03
CA MET A 1 4.96 -44.21 9.05
C MET A 1 3.67 -43.59 8.50
N LYS A 2 2.49 -43.90 9.05
CA LYS A 2 1.25 -43.21 8.65
C LYS A 2 1.20 -41.88 9.40
N VAL A 3 1.34 -40.77 8.68
CA VAL A 3 1.22 -39.43 9.27
C VAL A 3 -0.24 -39.26 9.70
N SER A 4 -0.47 -38.97 10.98
CA SER A 4 -1.81 -38.69 11.51
C SER A 4 -2.37 -37.41 10.89
N ASN A 5 -3.65 -37.40 10.52
CA ASN A 5 -4.35 -36.23 9.99
C ASN A 5 -4.18 -34.99 10.89
N LEU A 6 -4.07 -35.19 12.21
CA LEU A 6 -3.82 -34.11 13.18
C LEU A 6 -2.45 -33.46 12.97
N ARG A 7 -1.40 -34.26 12.71
CA ARG A 7 -0.05 -33.75 12.44
C ARG A 7 0.00 -33.00 11.11
N LEU A 8 -0.72 -33.50 10.10
CA LEU A 8 -0.84 -32.82 8.81
C LEU A 8 -1.52 -31.46 8.97
N MET A 9 -2.60 -31.39 9.74
CA MET A 9 -3.32 -30.15 10.03
C MET A 9 -2.45 -29.14 10.78
N GLN A 10 -1.63 -29.60 11.74
CA GLN A 10 -0.70 -28.73 12.46
C GLN A 10 0.37 -28.13 11.54
N ILE A 11 0.97 -28.95 10.67
CA ILE A 11 1.97 -28.48 9.70
C ILE A 11 1.34 -27.50 8.72
N ALA A 12 0.15 -27.80 8.20
CA ALA A 12 -0.59 -26.91 7.31
C ALA A 12 -0.96 -25.59 8.00
N GLY A 13 -1.38 -25.63 9.27
CA GLY A 13 -1.69 -24.45 10.07
C GLY A 13 -0.48 -23.53 10.23
N TRP A 14 0.65 -24.06 10.70
CA TRP A 14 1.89 -23.29 10.85
C TRP A 14 2.43 -22.77 9.52
N GLY A 15 2.37 -23.61 8.47
CA GLY A 15 2.75 -23.21 7.11
C GLY A 15 1.90 -22.03 6.61
N GLY A 16 0.59 -22.07 6.82
CA GLY A 16 -0.32 -20.98 6.46
C GLY A 16 0.01 -19.66 7.17
N VAL A 17 0.30 -19.70 8.47
CA VAL A 17 0.69 -18.50 9.24
C VAL A 17 2.00 -17.89 8.72
N ILE A 18 3.00 -18.72 8.42
CA ILE A 18 4.29 -18.26 7.88
C ILE A 18 4.11 -17.61 6.50
N VAL A 19 3.34 -18.23 5.61
CA VAL A 19 3.10 -17.68 4.26
C VAL A 19 2.32 -16.36 4.34
N ALA A 20 1.25 -16.30 5.14
CA ALA A 20 0.44 -15.10 5.30
C ALA A 20 1.25 -13.93 5.87
N SER A 21 2.04 -14.18 6.92
CA SER A 21 2.91 -13.15 7.52
C SER A 21 3.99 -12.66 6.56
N THR A 22 4.62 -13.56 5.81
CA THR A 22 5.63 -13.22 4.79
C THR A 22 5.02 -12.38 3.66
N GLY A 23 3.83 -12.76 3.18
CA GLY A 23 3.11 -12.01 2.15
C GLY A 23 2.78 -10.59 2.61
N PHE A 24 2.29 -10.43 3.84
CA PHE A 24 2.02 -9.11 4.42
C PHE A 24 3.29 -8.27 4.57
N PHE A 25 4.38 -8.88 5.04
CA PHE A 25 5.68 -8.21 5.19
C PHE A 25 6.22 -7.70 3.85
N LEU A 26 6.23 -8.55 2.82
CA LEU A 26 6.68 -8.18 1.48
C LEU A 26 5.84 -7.05 0.89
N GLN A 27 4.52 -7.11 1.09
CA GLN A 27 3.62 -6.06 0.62
C GLN A 27 3.93 -4.72 1.30
N ASN A 28 4.16 -4.70 2.62
CA ASN A 28 4.53 -3.49 3.33
C ASN A 28 5.88 -2.94 2.86
N ARG A 29 6.88 -3.81 2.68
CA ARG A 29 8.21 -3.41 2.21
C ARG A 29 8.16 -2.79 0.81
N LEU A 30 7.34 -3.34 -0.08
CA LEU A 30 7.16 -2.77 -1.42
C LEU A 30 6.53 -1.37 -1.36
N ILE A 31 5.54 -1.17 -0.51
CA ILE A 31 4.92 0.15 -0.29
C ILE A 31 5.92 1.14 0.29
N GLU A 32 6.74 0.72 1.25
CA GLU A 32 7.82 1.56 1.80
C GLU A 32 8.86 1.95 0.76
N ASN A 33 9.25 1.00 -0.11
CA ASN A 33 10.16 1.29 -1.21
C ASN A 33 9.59 2.35 -2.16
N ILE A 34 8.31 2.23 -2.55
CA ILE A 34 7.62 3.23 -3.38
C ILE A 34 7.61 4.59 -2.67
N ARG A 35 7.28 4.62 -1.38
CA ARG A 35 7.26 5.86 -0.57
C ARG A 35 8.62 6.52 -0.44
N ASN A 36 9.69 5.74 -0.49
CA ASN A 36 11.06 6.24 -0.37
C ASN A 36 11.60 6.83 -1.67
N THR A 37 10.97 6.56 -2.83
CA THR A 37 11.36 7.17 -4.10
C THR A 37 11.22 8.69 -4.09
N GLU A 38 12.10 9.38 -4.82
CA GLU A 38 12.06 10.83 -4.95
C GLU A 38 10.76 11.29 -5.63
N HIS A 39 10.33 10.58 -6.68
CA HIS A 39 9.09 10.86 -7.39
C HIS A 39 7.87 10.88 -6.46
N TYR A 40 7.78 9.96 -5.49
CA TYR A 40 6.69 9.94 -4.52
C TYR A 40 6.70 11.19 -3.62
N LYS A 41 7.89 11.55 -3.11
CA LYS A 41 8.06 12.71 -2.23
C LYS A 41 7.78 14.01 -2.97
N ASP A 42 8.22 14.13 -4.21
CA ASP A 42 8.01 15.30 -5.06
C ASP A 42 6.55 15.46 -5.47
N ALA A 43 5.86 14.35 -5.80
CA ALA A 43 4.43 14.36 -6.08
C ALA A 43 3.63 14.85 -4.86
N LEU A 44 3.93 14.33 -3.66
CA LEU A 44 3.27 14.78 -2.43
C LEU A 44 3.61 16.24 -2.06
N LYS A 45 4.86 16.67 -2.29
CA LYS A 45 5.26 18.06 -2.09
C LYS A 45 4.48 19.00 -3.01
N THR A 46 4.38 18.65 -4.29
CA THR A 46 3.61 19.41 -5.28
C THR A 46 2.13 19.48 -4.90
N LEU A 47 1.56 18.36 -4.44
CA LEU A 47 0.18 18.32 -3.97
C LEU A 47 -0.04 19.25 -2.76
N ARG A 48 0.88 19.24 -1.79
CA ARG A 48 0.80 20.11 -0.59
C ARG A 48 0.98 21.60 -0.91
N LEU A 49 1.68 21.94 -1.98
CA LEU A 49 1.84 23.32 -2.43
C LEU A 49 0.65 23.82 -3.27
N ASN A 50 -0.22 22.91 -3.72
CA ASN A 50 -1.36 23.28 -4.55
C ASN A 50 -2.50 23.86 -3.69
N VAL A 51 -2.77 25.15 -3.86
CA VAL A 51 -3.80 25.89 -3.11
C VAL A 51 -5.19 25.25 -3.23
N GLY A 52 -5.53 24.72 -4.40
CA GLY A 52 -6.81 24.03 -4.63
C GLY A 52 -6.91 22.73 -3.84
N ALA A 53 -5.88 21.89 -3.89
CA ALA A 53 -5.84 20.64 -3.14
C ALA A 53 -5.91 20.90 -1.61
N VAL A 54 -5.18 21.90 -1.13
CA VAL A 54 -5.22 22.31 0.29
C VAL A 54 -6.59 22.86 0.68
N HIS A 55 -7.24 23.63 -0.20
CA HIS A 55 -8.58 24.17 0.06
C HIS A 55 -9.60 23.05 0.32
N TYR A 56 -9.61 22.01 -0.53
CA TYR A 56 -10.56 20.90 -0.47
C TYR A 56 -10.19 19.84 0.58
N LEU A 57 -8.92 19.44 0.70
CA LEU A 57 -8.51 18.38 1.63
C LEU A 57 -8.28 18.92 3.05
N GLY A 58 -7.86 20.19 3.18
CA GLY A 58 -7.37 20.77 4.42
C GLY A 58 -5.95 20.33 4.78
N GLU A 59 -5.33 21.03 5.72
CA GLU A 59 -4.02 20.68 6.26
C GLU A 59 -4.16 19.94 7.59
N PRO A 60 -3.38 18.87 7.87
CA PRO A 60 -2.34 18.30 7.01
C PRO A 60 -2.89 17.26 6.01
N ILE A 61 -2.36 17.28 4.78
CA ILE A 61 -2.63 16.23 3.78
C ILE A 61 -1.79 14.99 4.11
N LYS A 62 -2.49 13.88 4.41
CA LYS A 62 -1.91 12.57 4.74
C LYS A 62 -2.10 11.60 3.59
N ASP A 63 -1.06 10.84 3.27
CA ASP A 63 -1.14 9.71 2.35
C ASP A 63 -1.67 8.45 3.04
N LYS A 64 -2.44 7.66 2.30
CA LYS A 64 -2.97 6.36 2.72
C LYS A 64 -2.13 5.23 2.09
N ARG A 65 -2.41 3.99 2.49
CA ARG A 65 -1.74 2.79 1.95
C ARG A 65 -2.12 2.63 0.46
N ILE A 66 -1.11 2.53 -0.40
CA ILE A 66 -1.30 2.24 -1.83
C ILE A 66 -1.86 0.82 -1.97
N LYS A 67 -2.95 0.68 -2.73
CA LYS A 67 -3.56 -0.63 -3.02
C LYS A 67 -2.88 -1.27 -4.21
N LEU A 68 -1.78 -2.00 -3.98
CA LEU A 68 -1.00 -2.64 -5.06
C LEU A 68 -1.80 -3.65 -5.91
N THR A 69 -2.90 -4.18 -5.39
CA THR A 69 -3.79 -5.12 -6.10
C THR A 69 -4.74 -4.42 -7.09
N ASP A 70 -4.82 -3.10 -7.05
CA ASP A 70 -5.63 -2.31 -7.97
C ASP A 70 -4.89 -2.17 -9.30
N SER A 71 -5.06 -3.17 -10.18
CA SER A 71 -4.45 -3.23 -11.51
C SER A 71 -5.10 -2.29 -12.52
N GLU A 72 -6.27 -1.70 -12.21
CA GLU A 72 -6.91 -0.73 -13.10
C GLU A 72 -6.25 0.65 -12.95
N ASN A 73 -5.94 1.03 -11.70
CA ASN A 73 -5.35 2.34 -11.38
C ASN A 73 -3.83 2.32 -11.20
N ASN A 74 -3.23 1.16 -10.93
CA ASN A 74 -1.78 1.00 -10.86
C ASN A 74 -1.29 0.13 -12.02
N ASN A 75 -0.49 0.72 -12.89
CA ASN A 75 0.13 0.02 -14.01
C ASN A 75 1.64 0.17 -13.90
N ALA A 76 2.35 -0.96 -13.95
CA ALA A 76 3.80 -0.99 -14.00
C ALA A 76 4.20 -1.79 -15.23
N ASP A 77 4.56 -1.07 -16.29
CA ASP A 77 5.14 -1.62 -17.50
C ASP A 77 6.67 -1.65 -17.38
N GLU A 78 7.34 -2.30 -18.34
CA GLU A 78 8.81 -2.42 -18.38
C GLU A 78 9.53 -1.06 -18.39
N THR A 79 8.86 0.00 -18.85
CA THR A 79 9.45 1.33 -19.04
C THR A 79 8.82 2.41 -18.16
N SER A 80 7.64 2.19 -17.57
CA SER A 80 6.97 3.20 -16.77
C SER A 80 6.09 2.59 -15.67
N ALA A 81 6.11 3.21 -14.50
CA ALA A 81 5.26 2.83 -13.39
C ALA A 81 4.36 3.99 -12.97
N ARG A 82 3.05 3.72 -12.90
CA ARG A 82 2.02 4.65 -12.45
C ARG A 82 1.36 4.06 -11.22
N PHE A 83 1.36 4.84 -10.15
CA PHE A 83 0.71 4.47 -8.89
C PHE A 83 -0.27 5.54 -8.47
N CYS A 84 -1.51 5.14 -8.22
CA CYS A 84 -2.51 5.98 -7.59
C CYS A 84 -2.26 6.02 -6.08
N VAL A 85 -1.84 7.19 -5.58
CA VAL A 85 -1.58 7.39 -4.15
C VAL A 85 -2.84 8.00 -3.52
N PRO A 86 -3.60 7.24 -2.72
CA PRO A 86 -4.75 7.80 -2.04
C PRO A 86 -4.30 8.81 -0.98
N VAL A 87 -4.92 9.98 -0.97
CA VAL A 87 -4.66 11.05 0.00
C VAL A 87 -5.94 11.39 0.76
N THR A 88 -5.80 11.94 1.96
CA THR A 88 -6.93 12.40 2.77
C THR A 88 -6.50 13.60 3.60
N GLY A 89 -7.44 14.46 3.94
CA GLY A 89 -7.21 15.54 4.88
C GLY A 89 -8.41 15.70 5.82
N PRO A 90 -8.33 16.60 6.81
CA PRO A 90 -9.38 16.76 7.80
C PRO A 90 -10.74 17.18 7.22
N LYS A 91 -10.76 17.94 6.12
CA LYS A 91 -12.00 18.40 5.48
C LYS A 91 -12.68 17.34 4.60
N ASP A 92 -11.93 16.30 4.21
CA ASP A 92 -12.43 15.16 3.43
C ASP A 92 -13.42 14.29 4.22
N LYS A 93 -13.39 14.38 5.56
CA LYS A 93 -14.26 13.59 6.46
C LYS A 93 -15.62 14.23 6.74
N GLU A 94 -15.85 15.47 6.30
CA GLU A 94 -17.09 16.21 6.56
C GLU A 94 -18.15 16.01 5.47
N LYS A 95 -18.06 14.93 4.69
CA LYS A 95 -19.02 14.60 3.63
C LYS A 95 -19.73 13.27 3.86
#